data_AF-A4WL04-F1
#
_entry.id   AF-A4WL04-F1
#
_cell.length_a   1.000
_cell.length_b   1.000
_cell.length_c   1.000
_cell.angle_alpha   90.00
_cell.angle_beta   90.00
_cell.angle_gamma   90.00
#
_symmetry.space_group_name_H-M   'P 1'
#
loop_
_entity.id
_entity.type
_entity.pdbx_description
1 polymer ?
#
loop_
_entity_poly.entity_id
_entity_poly.type
_entity_poly.pdbx_seq_one_letter_code
_entity_poly.pdbx_strand_id
1 'polypeptide(L)' 'MKCPYCGSEKVEPVKSWEMPKMGYKVTHYRCKNCGGLFNHYAGKGKEFVLRVGAKT' A
#
# COMPACT_ATOMS: atom_id res chain seq x y z
N MET A 1 -4.77 -5.82 -6.11
CA MET A 1 -4.33 -4.41 -6.00
C MET A 1 -3.28 -4.14 -7.08
N LYS A 2 -3.31 -2.95 -7.71
CA LYS A 2 -2.33 -2.55 -8.72
C LYS A 2 -1.31 -1.58 -8.12
N CYS A 3 -0.05 -1.70 -8.53
CA CYS A 3 1.00 -0.78 -8.15
C CYS A 3 0.65 0.63 -8.64
N PRO A 4 0.62 1.65 -7.77
CA PRO A 4 0.26 3.02 -8.17
C PRO A 4 1.35 3.71 -8.99
N TYR A 5 2.52 3.07 -9.19
CA TYR A 5 3.63 3.59 -9.99
C TYR A 5 3.64 3.05 -11.42
N CYS A 6 3.49 1.73 -11.60
CA CYS A 6 3.63 1.07 -12.90
C CYS A 6 2.39 0.27 -13.34
N GLY A 7 1.32 0.25 -12.55
CA GLY A 7 0.09 -0.50 -12.86
C GLY A 7 0.18 -2.02 -12.69
N SER A 8 1.35 -2.58 -12.41
CA SER A 8 1.54 -4.03 -12.22
C SER A 8 0.74 -4.58 -11.04
N GLU A 9 0.18 -5.77 -11.20
CA GLU A 9 -0.51 -6.52 -10.14
C GLU A 9 0.43 -7.35 -9.27
N LYS A 10 1.72 -7.45 -9.66
CA LYS A 10 2.74 -8.17 -8.91
C LYS A 10 3.18 -7.34 -7.70
N VAL A 11 2.35 -7.29 -6.66
CA VAL A 11 2.60 -6.57 -5.42
C VAL A 11 2.54 -7.52 -4.22
N GLU A 12 3.47 -7.37 -3.28
CA GLU A 12 3.56 -8.18 -2.07
C GLU A 12 3.29 -7.32 -0.83
N PRO A 13 2.53 -7.80 0.16
CA PRO A 13 2.43 -7.16 1.46
C PRO A 13 3.74 -7.34 2.23
N VAL A 14 4.30 -6.25 2.75
CA VAL A 14 5.54 -6.24 3.52
C VAL A 14 5.26 -6.20 5.02
N LYS A 15 4.33 -5.35 5.45
CA LYS A 15 3.91 -5.21 6.85
C LYS A 15 2.50 -4.61 6.93
N SER A 16 1.77 -4.93 7.99
CA SER A 16 0.47 -4.30 8.27
C SER A 16 0.42 -3.83 9.71
N TRP A 17 -0.31 -2.75 9.96
CA TRP A 17 -0.59 -2.25 11.31
C TRP A 17 -1.98 -1.62 11.38
N GLU A 18 -2.51 -1.54 12.59
CA GLU A 18 -3.78 -0.89 12.85
C GLU A 18 -3.55 0.54 13.36
N MET A 19 -4.40 1.46 12.93
CA MET A 19 -4.48 2.82 13.42
C MET A 19 -5.86 3.04 14.06
N PRO A 20 -6.12 2.47 15.26
CA PRO A 20 -7.45 2.44 15.86
C PRO A 20 -8.04 3.84 16.09
N LYS A 21 -7.22 4.82 16.51
CA LYS A 21 -7.65 6.23 16.65
C LYS A 21 -8.15 6.83 15.33
N MET A 22 -7.53 6.43 14.21
CA MET A 22 -7.92 6.89 12.88
C MET A 22 -8.94 5.96 12.21
N GLY A 23 -9.21 4.78 12.75
CA GLY A 23 -10.13 3.76 12.22
C GLY A 23 -9.67 3.13 10.90
N TYR A 24 -8.36 3.00 10.69
CA TYR A 24 -7.80 2.40 9.48
C TYR A 24 -6.90 1.21 9.81
N LYS A 25 -6.97 0.18 8.98
CA LYS A 25 -5.92 -0.84 8.84
C LYS A 25 -5.04 -0.44 7.67
N VAL A 26 -3.73 -0.39 7.89
CA VAL A 26 -2.76 -0.01 6.88
C VAL A 26 -1.92 -1.23 6.53
N THR A 27 -1.80 -1.52 5.24
CA THR A 27 -0.86 -2.52 4.71
C THR A 27 0.14 -1.83 3.81
N HIS A 28 1.42 -1.96 4.14
CA HIS A 28 2.52 -1.55 3.29
C HIS A 28 2.80 -2.62 2.25
N TYR A 29 2.87 -2.22 0.99
CA TYR A 29 3.13 -3.09 -0.15
C TYR A 29 4.42 -2.70 -0.86
N ARG A 30 5.06 -3.71 -1.46
CA ARG A 30 6.15 -3.55 -2.41
C ARG A 30 5.75 -4.13 -3.76
N CYS A 31 6.00 -3.39 -4.83
CA CYS A 31 5.87 -3.92 -6.18
C CYS A 31 7.08 -4.77 -6.55
N LYS A 32 6.86 -6.01 -6.95
CA LYS A 32 7.91 -6.92 -7.45
C LYS A 32 8.41 -6.53 -8.85
N ASN A 33 7.63 -5.74 -9.60
CA ASN A 33 8.01 -5.32 -10.95
C ASN A 33 8.91 -4.08 -10.96
N CYS A 34 8.53 -3.00 -10.29
CA CYS A 34 9.29 -1.74 -10.29
C CYS A 34 9.93 -1.39 -8.93
N GLY A 35 9.77 -2.23 -7.91
CA GLY A 35 10.30 -1.94 -6.56
C GLY A 35 9.55 -0.85 -5.78
N GLY A 36 8.50 -0.26 -6.36
CA GLY A 36 7.72 0.81 -5.73
C GLY A 36 7.07 0.39 -4.41
N LEU A 37 7.16 1.27 -3.41
CA LEU A 37 6.63 1.10 -2.06
C LEU A 37 5.41 2.02 -1.86
N PHE A 38 4.32 1.46 -1.36
CA PHE A 38 3.08 2.21 -1.15
C PHE A 38 2.27 1.62 0.01
N ASN A 39 1.46 2.46 0.63
CA ASN A 39 0.55 2.06 1.70
C ASN A 39 -0.87 1.97 1.15
N HIS A 40 -1.58 0.95 1.58
CA HIS A 40 -3.00 0.77 1.36
C HIS A 40 -3.74 0.96 2.69
N TYR A 41 -4.64 1.93 2.74
CA TYR A 41 -5.48 2.24 3.89
C TYR A 41 -6.88 1.72 3.64
N ALA A 42 -7.36 0.82 4.51
CA ALA A 42 -8.72 0.30 4.48
C ALA A 42 -9.40 0.52 5.83
N GLY A 43 -10.57 1.16 5.84
CA GLY A 43 -11.34 1.42 7.06
C GLY A 43 -12.33 2.57 6.92
N LYS A 44 -13.26 2.68 7.88
CA LYS A 44 -14.30 3.73 7.88
C LYS A 44 -15.11 3.83 6.57
N GLY A 45 -15.34 2.71 5.88
CA GLY A 45 -16.01 2.68 4.58
C GLY A 45 -15.25 3.34 3.43
N LYS A 46 -13.94 3.60 3.61
CA LYS A 46 -13.06 4.19 2.60
C LYS A 46 -11.85 3.31 2.37
N GLU A 47 -11.35 3.35 1.13
CA GLU A 47 -10.14 2.66 0.72
C GLU A 47 -9.30 3.60 -0.16
N PHE A 48 -8.02 3.77 0.17
CA PHE A 48 -7.12 4.58 -0.65
C PHE A 48 -5.66 4.15 -0.55
N VAL A 49 -4.87 4.54 -1.54
CA VAL A 49 -3.46 4.21 -1.66
C VAL A 49 -2.61 5.48 -1.59
N LEU A 50 -1.56 5.43 -0.78
CA LEU A 50 -0.54 6.48 -0.73
C LEU A 50 0.80 5.95 -1.22
N ARG A 51 1.38 6.65 -2.19
CA ARG A 51 2.75 6.45 -2.66
C ARG A 51 3.72 6.81 -1.52
N VAL A 52 4.63 5.90 -1.16
CA VAL A 52 5.63 6.15 -0.10
C VAL A 52 6.98 6.48 -0.72
N GLY A 53 7.43 5.69 -1.69
CA GLY A 53 8.67 5.93 -2.41
C GLY A 53 8.95 4.83 -3.45
N ALA A 54 9.96 5.05 -4.29
CA ALA A 54 10.52 4.00 -5.12
C ALA A 54 11.88 3.60 -4.53
N LYS A 55 12.15 2.31 -4.35
CA LYS A 55 13.53 1.87 -4.17
C LYS A 55 14.20 1.99 -5.55
N THR A 56 14.99 3.04 -5.73
CA THR A 56 16.03 3.11 -6.77
C THR A 56 17.03 1.97 -6.58
#